data_AF-A0A960XL95-F1
#
_entry.id   AF-A0A960XL95-F1
#
_cell.length_a   1.000
_cell.length_b   1.000
_cell.length_c   1.000
_cell.angle_alpha   90.00
_cell.angle_beta   90.00
_cell.angle_gamma   90.00
#
_symmetry.space_group_name_H-M   'P 1'
#
loop_
_entity.id
_entity.type
_entity.pdbx_description
1 polymer ?
#
loop_
_entity_poly.entity_id
_entity_poly.type
_entity_poly.pdbx_seq_one_letter_code
_entity_poly.pdbx_strand_id
1 'polypeptide(L)'
;MRSIYTAALAPPPGMVFDEAIGTTFSLDPVTLLSVPIHLAMPGGDRADPIKDGIVFLEATRRLANRITVYAQRGRLQVPRLPHVLYSVLESMVVEVNVPGGGVFHPKLWVLRFVDPDDRESVLMRLMVLSRNLTADRSWDSALTLEGEPTKRSRADNRPLGEFITGLPEMAHGDLASARIEQARRLGDEIRRVEWETPPGFDRVKFHVLGDGRMTWRPEPSTRLAVISPFCTDRALEMLVGTTRQPDVLISRPETFDKLAASTIGSFGQCRVLEDAAETEDGEDQDEDTDLDTLGLHAKVYIFERGWDTHVVLGSANATNAALIAGANVEVLAELVGRRSRLGGTRTLLEPEGLGEVLTEYRPSDGPEDVDEDQMAAEEALEKARALLLNASLRLACAPGTRDEEWCLDLRGALP
;
A
#
# COMPACT_ATOMS: atom_id res chain seq x y z
N MET A 1 -5.39 -15.96 -9.89
CA MET A 1 -4.75 -15.37 -11.09
C MET A 1 -3.94 -14.17 -10.61
N ARG A 2 -2.60 -14.28 -10.56
CA ARG A 2 -1.72 -13.15 -10.19
C ARG A 2 -1.83 -12.09 -11.30
N SER A 3 -2.56 -11.01 -11.04
CA SER A 3 -2.55 -9.85 -11.92
C SER A 3 -1.25 -9.11 -11.68
N ILE A 4 -0.42 -8.96 -12.71
CA ILE A 4 0.73 -8.07 -12.65
C ILE A 4 0.19 -6.69 -12.32
N TYR A 5 0.70 -6.09 -11.25
CA TYR A 5 0.28 -4.79 -10.71
C TYR A 5 0.10 -3.71 -11.79
N THR A 6 0.97 -3.74 -12.80
CA THR A 6 0.99 -2.76 -13.89
C THR A 6 -0.14 -2.96 -14.90
N ALA A 7 -0.72 -4.16 -15.02
CA ALA A 7 -1.90 -4.41 -15.85
C ALA A 7 -3.15 -3.71 -15.28
N ALA A 8 -3.24 -3.61 -13.95
CA ALA A 8 -4.34 -2.91 -13.28
C ALA A 8 -4.29 -1.37 -13.46
N LEU A 9 -3.18 -0.82 -13.96
CA LEU A 9 -3.06 0.60 -14.28
C LEU A 9 -3.59 0.93 -15.69
N ALA A 10 -3.64 -0.05 -16.60
CA ALA A 10 -4.00 0.20 -18.00
C ALA A 10 -5.43 0.77 -18.15
N PRO A 11 -5.66 1.80 -18.99
CA PRO A 11 -7.00 2.31 -19.24
C PRO A 11 -7.97 1.21 -19.70
N PRO A 12 -9.23 1.23 -19.24
CA PRO A 12 -10.27 0.34 -19.77
C PRO A 12 -10.51 0.59 -21.27
N PRO A 13 -11.07 -0.40 -22.00
CA PRO A 13 -11.40 -0.24 -23.42
C PRO A 13 -12.27 0.99 -23.68
N GLY A 14 -11.87 1.81 -24.66
CA GLY A 14 -12.60 3.02 -25.05
C GLY A 14 -12.36 4.25 -24.17
N MET A 15 -11.66 4.10 -23.04
CA MET A 15 -11.36 5.20 -22.12
C MET A 15 -9.89 5.63 -22.23
N VAL A 16 -9.61 6.89 -21.89
CA VAL A 16 -8.24 7.43 -21.80
C VAL A 16 -7.94 7.91 -20.39
N PHE A 17 -6.67 7.81 -19.99
CA PHE A 17 -6.22 8.30 -18.69
C PHE A 17 -6.35 9.83 -18.57
N ASP A 18 -6.92 10.31 -17.47
CA ASP A 18 -7.03 11.74 -17.18
C ASP A 18 -6.09 12.19 -16.06
N GLU A 19 -6.24 11.66 -14.84
CA GLU A 19 -5.37 11.96 -13.70
C GLU A 19 -5.33 10.85 -12.66
N ALA A 20 -4.29 10.83 -11.82
CA ALA A 20 -4.16 9.87 -10.73
C ALA A 20 -3.48 10.44 -9.48
N ILE A 21 -3.90 9.89 -8.34
CA ILE A 21 -3.19 10.00 -7.07
C ILE A 21 -2.77 8.61 -6.60
N GLY A 22 -1.48 8.46 -6.31
CA GLY A 22 -0.93 7.29 -5.64
C GLY A 22 -0.51 7.63 -4.21
N THR A 23 -0.57 6.65 -3.30
CA THR A 23 0.08 6.75 -1.99
C THR A 23 0.93 5.52 -1.74
N THR A 24 2.06 5.69 -1.07
CA THR A 24 2.93 4.58 -0.68
C THR A 24 3.74 4.95 0.56
N PHE A 25 4.24 3.94 1.28
CA PHE A 25 5.22 4.19 2.35
C PHE A 25 6.61 4.39 1.75
N SER A 26 7.16 3.36 1.11
CA SER A 26 8.40 3.44 0.36
C SER A 26 8.14 3.54 -1.14
N LEU A 27 9.06 4.19 -1.85
CA LEU A 27 8.97 4.38 -3.28
C LEU A 27 10.29 4.04 -3.94
N ASP A 28 10.27 3.09 -4.86
CA ASP A 28 11.36 2.90 -5.82
C ASP A 28 11.10 3.77 -7.07
N PRO A 29 11.98 4.75 -7.37
CA PRO A 29 11.86 5.59 -8.56
C PRO A 29 11.84 4.77 -9.87
N VAL A 30 12.54 3.64 -9.93
CA VAL A 30 12.54 2.78 -11.13
C VAL A 30 11.16 2.18 -11.35
N THR A 31 10.54 1.66 -10.29
CA THR A 31 9.17 1.14 -10.36
C THR A 31 8.18 2.24 -10.74
N LEU A 32 8.33 3.48 -10.25
CA LEU A 32 7.47 4.60 -10.63
C LEU A 32 7.60 5.00 -12.12
N LEU A 33 8.79 4.90 -12.72
CA LEU A 33 8.98 5.15 -14.16
C LEU A 33 8.14 4.23 -15.04
N SER A 34 7.80 3.03 -14.54
CA SER A 34 6.93 2.11 -15.27
C SER A 34 5.48 2.59 -15.36
N VAL A 35 5.00 3.39 -14.41
CA VAL A 35 3.58 3.78 -14.31
C VAL A 35 3.10 4.60 -15.52
N PRO A 36 3.78 5.70 -15.92
CA PRO A 36 3.38 6.46 -17.11
C PRO A 36 3.35 5.63 -18.40
N ILE A 37 4.25 4.64 -18.56
CA ILE A 37 4.25 3.78 -19.74
C ILE A 37 2.95 2.99 -19.84
N HIS A 38 2.57 2.33 -18.75
CA HIS A 38 1.37 1.48 -18.71
C HIS A 38 0.09 2.29 -18.91
N LEU A 39 0.09 3.57 -18.51
CA LEU A 39 -1.01 4.50 -18.74
C LEU A 39 -1.07 5.05 -20.17
N ALA A 40 0.09 5.25 -20.81
CA ALA A 40 0.18 5.84 -22.14
C ALA A 40 0.05 4.82 -23.28
N MET A 41 0.49 3.57 -23.07
CA MET A 41 0.56 2.54 -24.11
C MET A 41 -0.06 1.21 -23.66
N PRO A 42 -1.41 1.13 -23.54
CA PRO A 42 -2.08 -0.13 -23.25
C PRO A 42 -1.85 -1.15 -24.38
N GLY A 43 -1.11 -2.22 -24.11
CA GLY A 43 -0.91 -3.34 -25.04
C GLY A 43 0.22 -3.19 -26.08
N GLY A 44 1.10 -2.19 -25.97
CA GLY A 44 2.27 -2.05 -26.85
C GLY A 44 3.33 -3.14 -26.63
N ASP A 45 4.03 -3.53 -27.69
CA ASP A 45 5.08 -4.55 -27.65
C ASP A 45 6.20 -4.13 -26.68
N ARG A 46 6.52 -5.01 -25.74
CA ARG A 46 7.30 -4.73 -24.51
C ARG A 46 8.80 -4.71 -24.75
N ALA A 47 9.24 -4.19 -25.89
CA ALA A 47 10.65 -3.97 -26.14
C ALA A 47 11.11 -2.83 -25.23
N ASP A 48 11.86 -3.18 -24.18
CA ASP A 48 12.66 -2.33 -23.29
C ASP A 48 12.41 -0.82 -23.48
N PRO A 49 11.51 -0.21 -22.68
CA PRO A 49 11.11 1.20 -22.84
C PRO A 49 12.28 2.19 -22.81
N ILE A 50 13.42 1.74 -22.29
CA ILE A 50 14.69 2.47 -22.24
C ILE A 50 15.34 2.57 -23.64
N LYS A 51 15.04 1.66 -24.57
CA LYS A 51 15.57 1.67 -25.96
C LYS A 51 14.93 2.76 -26.84
N ASP A 52 13.65 3.08 -26.63
CA ASP A 52 12.96 4.19 -27.32
C ASP A 52 12.76 5.40 -26.38
N GLY A 53 13.88 5.90 -25.85
CA GLY A 53 13.91 6.94 -24.81
C GLY A 53 13.17 8.24 -25.13
N ILE A 54 12.92 8.57 -26.41
CA ILE A 54 12.15 9.76 -26.81
C ILE A 54 10.65 9.56 -26.57
N VAL A 55 10.10 8.42 -26.98
CA VAL A 55 8.67 8.10 -26.77
C VAL A 55 8.40 7.97 -25.27
N PHE A 56 9.31 7.31 -24.55
CA PHE A 56 9.25 7.21 -23.10
C PHE A 56 9.27 8.60 -22.43
N LEU A 57 10.22 9.46 -22.80
CA LEU A 57 10.35 10.80 -22.21
C LEU A 57 9.10 11.63 -22.46
N GLU A 58 8.56 11.62 -23.68
CA GLU A 58 7.37 12.40 -24.04
C GLU A 58 6.12 11.90 -23.31
N ALA A 59 5.92 10.58 -23.23
CA ALA A 59 4.83 9.98 -22.46
C ALA A 59 4.93 10.35 -20.97
N THR A 60 6.13 10.23 -20.40
CA THR A 60 6.38 10.56 -18.99
C THR A 60 6.14 12.04 -18.73
N ARG A 61 6.66 12.96 -19.56
CA ARG A 61 6.45 14.41 -19.40
C ARG A 61 4.98 14.81 -19.54
N ARG A 62 4.24 14.18 -20.47
CA ARG A 62 2.81 14.44 -20.66
C ARG A 62 1.98 14.02 -19.45
N LEU A 63 2.36 12.92 -18.80
CA LEU A 63 1.63 12.36 -17.66
C LEU A 63 2.11 12.86 -16.29
N ALA A 64 3.33 13.40 -16.19
CA ALA A 64 3.92 13.85 -14.93
C ALA A 64 3.10 14.89 -14.17
N ASN A 65 2.45 15.80 -14.92
CA ASN A 65 1.59 16.82 -14.34
C ASN A 65 0.18 16.31 -13.97
N ARG A 66 -0.14 15.06 -14.33
CA ARG A 66 -1.43 14.41 -14.08
C ARG A 66 -1.33 13.33 -13.01
N ILE A 67 -0.13 12.97 -12.59
CA ILE A 67 0.13 11.97 -11.55
C ILE A 67 0.74 12.68 -10.34
N THR A 68 0.18 12.43 -9.16
CA THR A 68 0.78 12.80 -7.88
C THR A 68 0.92 11.57 -7.00
N VAL A 69 2.13 11.25 -6.55
CA VAL A 69 2.40 10.14 -5.62
C VAL A 69 2.84 10.71 -4.28
N TYR A 70 2.05 10.48 -3.24
CA TYR A 70 2.38 10.85 -1.88
C TYR A 70 3.18 9.72 -1.22
N ALA A 71 4.39 10.00 -0.77
CA ALA A 71 5.29 9.01 -0.18
C ALA A 71 5.79 9.46 1.19
N GLN A 72 6.00 8.53 2.13
CA GLN A 72 6.58 8.87 3.43
C GLN A 72 7.95 9.53 3.23
N ARG A 73 8.15 10.68 3.87
CA ARG A 73 9.41 11.41 3.79
C ARG A 73 10.59 10.55 4.24
N GLY A 74 11.66 10.56 3.44
CA GLY A 74 12.88 9.79 3.67
C GLY A 74 12.79 8.29 3.37
N ARG A 75 11.72 7.86 2.68
CA ARG A 75 11.52 6.48 2.20
C ARG A 75 11.56 6.35 0.67
N LEU A 76 12.08 7.37 -0.01
CA LEU A 76 12.46 7.26 -1.42
C LEU A 76 13.77 6.46 -1.50
N GLN A 77 13.78 5.39 -2.30
CA GLN A 77 15.00 4.63 -2.55
C GLN A 77 15.95 5.44 -3.43
N VAL A 78 17.26 5.33 -3.15
CA VAL A 78 18.29 5.95 -3.97
C VAL A 78 18.54 5.06 -5.19
N PRO A 79 18.32 5.55 -6.43
CA PRO A 79 18.58 4.75 -7.62
C PRO A 79 20.06 4.35 -7.72
N ARG A 80 20.33 3.08 -8.05
CA ARG A 80 21.71 2.57 -8.23
C ARG A 80 22.45 3.23 -9.41
N LEU A 81 21.70 3.64 -10.45
CA LEU A 81 22.25 4.28 -11.66
C LEU A 81 21.57 5.63 -11.89
N PRO A 82 22.32 6.72 -12.13
CA PRO A 82 21.73 8.02 -12.44
C PRO A 82 21.04 7.99 -13.80
N HIS A 83 19.80 8.47 -13.86
CA HIS A 83 19.04 8.58 -15.11
C HIS A 83 18.33 9.92 -15.19
N VAL A 84 18.42 10.59 -16.35
CA VAL A 84 17.76 11.89 -16.60
C VAL A 84 16.24 11.87 -16.35
N LEU A 85 15.62 10.70 -16.43
CA LEU A 85 14.18 10.51 -16.27
C LEU A 85 13.71 10.69 -14.84
N TYR A 86 14.60 10.54 -13.84
CA TYR A 86 14.26 10.81 -12.45
C TYR A 86 13.90 12.27 -12.22
N SER A 87 14.47 13.21 -12.98
CA SER A 87 14.08 14.62 -12.91
C SER A 87 12.60 14.85 -13.27
N VAL A 88 12.01 13.98 -14.10
CA VAL A 88 10.59 14.05 -14.44
C VAL A 88 9.73 13.54 -13.28
N LEU A 89 10.21 12.51 -12.57
CA LEU A 89 9.53 11.96 -11.39
C LEU A 89 9.51 12.93 -10.21
N GLU A 90 10.51 13.79 -10.06
CA GLU A 90 10.55 14.80 -9.00
C GLU A 90 9.27 15.61 -8.95
N SER A 91 8.72 15.94 -10.13
CA SER A 91 7.45 16.64 -10.17
C SER A 91 6.32 15.77 -9.64
N MET A 92 6.28 14.47 -9.92
CA MET A 92 5.20 13.56 -9.54
C MET A 92 5.17 13.25 -8.04
N VAL A 93 6.32 13.28 -7.35
CA VAL A 93 6.43 12.81 -5.96
C VAL A 93 6.25 13.94 -4.97
N VAL A 94 5.41 13.70 -3.96
CA VAL A 94 5.20 14.59 -2.82
C VAL A 94 5.57 13.82 -1.56
N GLU A 95 6.65 14.20 -0.91
CA GLU A 95 6.99 13.64 0.40
C GLU A 95 6.01 14.16 1.46
N VAL A 96 5.56 13.27 2.35
CA VAL A 96 4.61 13.60 3.42
C VAL A 96 5.13 13.23 4.80
N ASN A 97 4.62 13.92 5.81
CA ASN A 97 4.78 13.55 7.22
C ASN A 97 3.39 13.47 7.88
N VAL A 98 3.23 12.53 8.81
CA VAL A 98 1.99 12.44 9.61
C VAL A 98 1.98 13.54 10.68
N PRO A 99 0.95 14.40 10.72
CA PRO A 99 0.79 15.38 11.78
C PRO A 99 0.67 14.69 13.15
N GLY A 100 1.51 15.05 14.11
CA GLY A 100 1.53 14.42 15.45
C GLY A 100 2.51 13.26 15.61
N GLY A 101 3.24 12.90 14.55
CA GLY A 101 4.20 11.78 14.55
C GLY A 101 3.57 10.47 14.04
N GLY A 102 4.40 9.44 13.90
CA GLY A 102 3.99 8.17 13.30
C GLY A 102 4.32 8.08 11.80
N VAL A 103 3.77 7.05 11.14
CA VAL A 103 4.17 6.67 9.77
C VAL A 103 3.00 6.83 8.79
N PHE A 104 3.27 7.47 7.65
CA PHE A 104 2.38 7.48 6.50
C PHE A 104 2.55 6.16 5.74
N HIS A 105 1.56 5.28 5.89
CA HIS A 105 1.65 3.93 5.35
C HIS A 105 0.50 3.48 4.41
N PRO A 106 -0.40 4.35 3.91
CA PRO A 106 -1.43 3.91 2.97
C PRO A 106 -0.83 3.54 1.61
N LYS A 107 -1.32 2.45 1.02
CA LYS A 107 -0.90 1.99 -0.32
C LYS A 107 -2.13 1.92 -1.21
N LEU A 108 -2.33 2.93 -2.03
CA LEU A 108 -3.48 2.99 -2.92
C LEU A 108 -3.17 3.72 -4.22
N TRP A 109 -4.01 3.49 -5.22
CA TRP A 109 -4.12 4.33 -6.41
C TRP A 109 -5.56 4.71 -6.65
N VAL A 110 -5.78 6.00 -6.88
CA VAL A 110 -7.01 6.54 -7.46
C VAL A 110 -6.67 6.93 -8.88
N LEU A 111 -7.32 6.30 -9.85
CA LEU A 111 -7.19 6.64 -11.26
C LEU A 111 -8.53 7.14 -11.79
N ARG A 112 -8.46 8.20 -12.58
CA ARG A 112 -9.60 8.77 -13.30
C ARG A 112 -9.37 8.56 -14.80
N PHE A 113 -10.37 7.98 -15.45
CA PHE A 113 -10.43 7.80 -16.89
C PHE A 113 -11.64 8.53 -17.47
N VAL A 114 -11.52 8.99 -18.71
CA VAL A 114 -12.58 9.69 -19.43
C VAL A 114 -12.75 9.12 -20.84
N ASP A 115 -13.96 9.20 -21.38
CA ASP A 115 -14.19 8.95 -22.80
C ASP A 115 -13.55 10.09 -23.62
N PRO A 116 -12.74 9.79 -24.66
CA PRO A 116 -12.14 10.83 -25.50
C PRO A 116 -13.17 11.69 -26.25
N ASP A 117 -14.34 11.14 -26.57
CA ASP A 117 -15.43 11.80 -27.29
C ASP A 117 -16.45 12.45 -26.33
N ASP A 118 -16.56 11.97 -25.09
CA ASP A 118 -17.39 12.56 -24.03
C ASP A 118 -16.65 12.63 -22.67
N ARG A 119 -16.04 13.79 -22.37
CA ARG A 119 -15.29 13.97 -21.12
C ARG A 119 -16.15 14.00 -19.85
N GLU A 120 -17.48 14.06 -19.97
CA GLU A 120 -18.39 13.90 -18.83
C GLU A 120 -18.62 12.43 -18.47
N SER A 121 -18.33 11.51 -19.40
CA SER A 121 -18.28 10.07 -19.14
C SER A 121 -16.99 9.73 -18.41
N VAL A 122 -17.13 9.41 -17.12
CA VAL A 122 -16.01 9.19 -16.21
C VAL A 122 -16.07 7.79 -15.62
N LEU A 123 -14.94 7.10 -15.67
CA LEU A 123 -14.70 5.91 -14.87
C LEU A 123 -13.61 6.18 -13.83
N MET A 124 -13.92 5.88 -12.58
CA MET A 124 -12.95 5.90 -11.49
C MET A 124 -12.49 4.48 -11.20
N ARG A 125 -11.19 4.28 -11.05
CA ARG A 125 -10.60 3.03 -10.54
C ARG A 125 -9.89 3.30 -9.23
N LEU A 126 -10.19 2.50 -8.21
CA LEU A 126 -9.50 2.49 -6.93
C LEU A 126 -8.76 1.17 -6.76
N MET A 127 -7.47 1.25 -6.48
CA MET A 127 -6.66 0.11 -6.06
C MET A 127 -6.29 0.29 -4.60
N VAL A 128 -6.62 -0.69 -3.74
CA VAL A 128 -6.20 -0.75 -2.34
C VAL A 128 -5.26 -1.93 -2.17
N LEU A 129 -4.07 -1.68 -1.63
CA LEU A 129 -2.94 -2.59 -1.70
C LEU A 129 -2.41 -2.88 -0.29
N SER A 130 -1.88 -4.09 -0.08
CA SER A 130 -1.14 -4.41 1.15
C SER A 130 0.37 -4.19 1.02
N ARG A 131 0.91 -4.03 -0.19
CA ARG A 131 2.34 -3.75 -0.46
C ARG A 131 2.60 -2.40 -1.14
N ASN A 132 3.83 -1.93 -1.03
CA ASN A 132 4.32 -0.70 -1.66
C ASN A 132 4.56 -0.90 -3.17
N LEU A 133 4.82 0.20 -3.88
CA LEU A 133 5.22 0.19 -5.28
C LEU A 133 6.68 -0.27 -5.42
N THR A 134 6.92 -1.58 -5.31
CA THR A 134 8.24 -2.21 -5.36
C THR A 134 8.25 -3.43 -6.27
N ALA A 135 9.43 -3.90 -6.65
CA ALA A 135 9.64 -5.11 -7.46
C ALA A 135 9.61 -6.42 -6.63
N ASP A 136 9.01 -6.41 -5.44
CA ASP A 136 8.98 -7.54 -4.51
C ASP A 136 8.06 -8.67 -5.00
N ARG A 137 8.38 -9.91 -4.61
CA ARG A 137 7.69 -11.15 -5.03
C ARG A 137 6.83 -11.74 -3.91
N SER A 138 6.38 -10.89 -2.99
CA SER A 138 5.62 -11.29 -1.80
C SER A 138 4.18 -11.73 -2.10
N TRP A 139 3.64 -12.59 -1.24
CA TRP A 139 2.22 -12.91 -1.20
C TRP A 139 1.44 -11.76 -0.60
N ASP A 140 0.70 -11.04 -1.44
CA ASP A 140 -0.02 -9.84 -1.05
C ASP A 140 -1.51 -9.91 -1.38
N SER A 141 -2.25 -8.88 -0.95
CA SER A 141 -3.65 -8.69 -1.29
C SER A 141 -3.84 -7.34 -1.97
N ALA A 142 -4.50 -7.36 -3.12
CA ALA A 142 -4.89 -6.15 -3.84
C ALA A 142 -6.39 -6.21 -4.16
N LEU A 143 -7.10 -5.11 -3.88
CA LEU A 143 -8.47 -4.90 -4.30
C LEU A 143 -8.50 -3.83 -5.37
N THR A 144 -9.04 -4.15 -6.54
CA THR A 144 -9.35 -3.17 -7.59
C THR A 144 -10.85 -3.02 -7.69
N LEU A 145 -11.34 -1.79 -7.61
CA LEU A 145 -12.73 -1.42 -7.79
C LEU A 145 -12.81 -0.43 -8.94
N GLU A 146 -13.82 -0.59 -9.78
CA GLU A 146 -14.20 0.38 -10.79
C GLU A 146 -15.58 0.91 -10.49
N GLY A 147 -15.85 2.14 -10.87
CA GLY A 147 -17.15 2.74 -10.62
C GLY A 147 -17.31 4.10 -11.29
N GLU A 148 -18.56 4.48 -11.49
CA GLU A 148 -18.92 5.74 -12.12
C GLU A 148 -19.36 6.75 -11.05
N PRO A 149 -18.91 8.02 -11.13
CA PRO A 149 -19.42 9.08 -10.27
C PRO A 149 -20.91 9.33 -10.51
N THR A 150 -21.69 9.35 -9.44
CA THR A 150 -23.11 9.70 -9.49
C THR A 150 -23.36 11.15 -9.06
N LYS A 151 -24.63 11.59 -9.06
CA LYS A 151 -24.99 12.94 -8.55
C LYS A 151 -25.00 13.03 -7.03
N ARG A 152 -24.99 11.91 -6.30
CA ARG A 152 -25.16 11.89 -4.83
C ARG A 152 -23.91 11.38 -4.14
N SER A 153 -23.53 12.02 -3.04
CA SER A 153 -22.46 11.49 -2.19
C SER A 153 -22.93 10.25 -1.43
N ARG A 154 -22.02 9.29 -1.25
CA ARG A 154 -22.22 8.04 -0.50
C ARG A 154 -21.45 8.11 0.81
N ALA A 155 -22.11 7.79 1.92
CA ALA A 155 -21.50 7.84 3.25
C ALA A 155 -20.30 6.89 3.38
N ASP A 156 -20.39 5.71 2.75
CA ASP A 156 -19.34 4.68 2.75
C ASP A 156 -18.02 5.16 2.10
N ASN A 157 -18.09 6.15 1.20
CA ASN A 157 -16.92 6.74 0.54
C ASN A 157 -16.37 7.97 1.28
N ARG A 158 -17.07 8.46 2.31
CA ARG A 158 -16.68 9.71 3.00
C ARG A 158 -15.26 9.65 3.56
N PRO A 159 -14.84 8.59 4.29
CA PRO A 159 -13.49 8.56 4.87
C PRO A 159 -12.40 8.64 3.80
N LEU A 160 -12.55 7.85 2.72
CA LEU A 160 -11.59 7.87 1.61
C LEU A 160 -11.55 9.23 0.90
N GLY A 161 -12.71 9.83 0.61
CA GLY A 161 -12.76 11.14 -0.03
C GLY A 161 -12.12 12.24 0.81
N GLU A 162 -12.37 12.25 2.12
CA GLU A 162 -11.74 13.20 3.06
C GLU A 162 -10.22 12.98 3.15
N PHE A 163 -9.76 11.73 3.20
CA PHE A 163 -8.34 11.40 3.18
C PHE A 163 -7.65 11.93 1.92
N ILE A 164 -8.20 11.65 0.73
CA ILE A 164 -7.61 12.13 -0.53
C ILE A 164 -7.59 13.66 -0.59
N THR A 165 -8.69 14.32 -0.18
CA THR A 165 -8.72 15.79 -0.11
C THR A 165 -7.70 16.37 0.87
N GLY A 166 -7.41 15.66 1.97
CA GLY A 166 -6.47 16.09 3.02
C GLY A 166 -5.00 15.78 2.75
N LEU A 167 -4.66 14.95 1.75
CA LEU A 167 -3.28 14.60 1.41
C LEU A 167 -2.33 15.81 1.26
N PRO A 168 -2.72 16.93 0.60
CA PRO A 168 -1.87 18.11 0.50
C PRO A 168 -1.48 18.73 1.85
N GLU A 169 -2.28 18.55 2.90
CA GLU A 169 -2.01 19.11 4.23
C GLU A 169 -0.87 18.36 4.95
N MET A 170 -0.57 17.13 4.51
CA MET A 170 0.55 16.33 5.03
C MET A 170 1.86 16.56 4.25
N ALA A 171 1.81 17.32 3.14
CA ALA A 171 2.96 17.53 2.28
C ALA A 171 4.11 18.25 3.00
N HIS A 172 5.33 17.81 2.74
CA HIS A 172 6.53 18.49 3.18
C HIS A 172 6.91 19.58 2.18
N GLY A 173 6.88 20.84 2.64
CA GLY A 173 7.20 22.00 1.81
C GLY A 173 6.02 22.54 1.01
N ASP A 174 6.30 23.51 0.15
CA ASP A 174 5.27 24.17 -0.65
C ASP A 174 4.80 23.27 -1.79
N LEU A 175 3.48 23.06 -1.88
CA LEU A 175 2.87 22.28 -2.94
C LEU A 175 2.24 23.20 -4.00
N ALA A 176 2.48 22.91 -5.28
CA ALA A 176 1.86 23.63 -6.38
C ALA A 176 0.32 23.59 -6.29
N SER A 177 -0.35 24.72 -6.52
CA SER A 177 -1.82 24.82 -6.42
C SER A 177 -2.55 23.80 -7.30
N ALA A 178 -1.97 23.43 -8.46
CA ALA A 178 -2.52 22.40 -9.32
C ALA A 178 -2.68 21.03 -8.64
N ARG A 179 -1.75 20.64 -7.76
CA ARG A 179 -1.79 19.36 -7.02
C ARG A 179 -2.81 19.41 -5.87
N ILE A 180 -2.92 20.55 -5.20
CA ILE A 180 -3.97 20.78 -4.19
C ILE A 180 -5.36 20.65 -4.82
N GLU A 181 -5.56 21.29 -5.97
CA GLU A 181 -6.83 21.22 -6.69
C GLU A 181 -7.10 19.82 -7.27
N GLN A 182 -6.08 19.09 -7.70
CA GLN A 182 -6.21 17.68 -8.10
C GLN A 182 -6.73 16.80 -6.95
N ALA A 183 -6.11 16.89 -5.77
CA ALA A 183 -6.53 16.14 -4.58
C ALA A 183 -7.97 16.47 -4.17
N ARG A 184 -8.36 17.75 -4.24
CA ARG A 184 -9.74 18.20 -4.00
C ARG A 184 -10.71 17.60 -5.01
N ARG A 185 -10.43 17.70 -6.32
CA ARG A 185 -11.29 17.15 -7.38
C ARG A 185 -11.49 15.64 -7.21
N LEU A 186 -10.41 14.88 -7.10
CA LEU A 186 -10.47 13.43 -6.97
C LEU A 186 -11.14 13.00 -5.66
N GLY A 187 -10.84 13.66 -4.54
CA GLY A 187 -11.50 13.38 -3.26
C GLY A 187 -13.01 13.67 -3.30
N ASP A 188 -13.42 14.81 -3.88
CA ASP A 188 -14.82 15.18 -4.05
C ASP A 188 -15.59 14.21 -4.94
N GLU A 189 -14.95 13.72 -6.00
CA GLU A 189 -15.52 12.80 -6.95
C GLU A 189 -15.65 11.39 -6.39
N ILE A 190 -14.62 10.87 -5.71
CA ILE A 190 -14.67 9.59 -4.97
C ILE A 190 -15.88 9.54 -4.04
N ARG A 191 -16.22 10.63 -3.35
CA ARG A 191 -17.39 10.68 -2.46
C ARG A 191 -18.69 10.33 -3.18
N ARG A 192 -18.76 10.45 -4.50
CA ARG A 192 -19.97 10.21 -5.32
C ARG A 192 -19.94 8.91 -6.14
N VAL A 193 -18.81 8.21 -6.16
CA VAL A 193 -18.64 6.99 -6.97
C VAL A 193 -19.54 5.87 -6.47
N GLU A 194 -20.25 5.24 -7.40
CA GLU A 194 -20.87 3.94 -7.20
C GLU A 194 -19.92 2.84 -7.68
N TRP A 195 -19.30 2.14 -6.73
CA TRP A 195 -18.34 1.07 -7.01
C TRP A 195 -19.05 -0.22 -7.43
N GLU A 196 -18.56 -0.84 -8.49
CA GLU A 196 -18.85 -2.24 -8.81
C GLU A 196 -18.12 -3.13 -7.80
N THR A 197 -18.90 -3.89 -7.02
CA THR A 197 -18.35 -4.79 -6.02
C THR A 197 -17.97 -6.13 -6.65
N PRO A 198 -16.90 -6.80 -6.17
CA PRO A 198 -16.55 -8.12 -6.66
C PRO A 198 -17.68 -9.14 -6.47
N PRO A 199 -17.74 -10.21 -7.28
CA PRO A 199 -18.80 -11.21 -7.19
C PRO A 199 -19.03 -11.73 -5.78
N GLY A 200 -20.30 -11.76 -5.35
CA GLY A 200 -20.72 -12.26 -4.04
C GLY A 200 -20.81 -11.19 -2.94
N PHE A 201 -20.14 -10.04 -3.11
CA PHE A 201 -20.25 -8.89 -2.22
C PHE A 201 -21.42 -7.98 -2.62
N ASP A 202 -22.03 -7.32 -1.63
CA ASP A 202 -23.16 -6.40 -1.80
C ASP A 202 -22.77 -4.94 -1.52
N ARG A 203 -21.67 -4.70 -0.78
CA ARG A 203 -21.25 -3.35 -0.37
C ARG A 203 -19.75 -3.28 -0.14
N VAL A 204 -19.18 -2.11 -0.41
CA VAL A 204 -17.86 -1.68 0.03
C VAL A 204 -17.97 -0.43 0.92
N LYS A 205 -17.14 -0.32 1.95
CA LYS A 205 -16.89 0.92 2.71
C LYS A 205 -15.41 1.07 3.04
N PHE A 206 -14.98 2.29 3.32
CA PHE A 206 -13.57 2.58 3.57
C PHE A 206 -13.33 3.10 4.99
N HIS A 207 -12.18 2.74 5.55
CA HIS A 207 -11.71 3.22 6.84
C HIS A 207 -10.34 3.86 6.68
N VAL A 208 -10.14 5.00 7.32
CA VAL A 208 -8.86 5.70 7.38
C VAL A 208 -8.46 5.76 8.84
N LEU A 209 -7.31 5.17 9.15
CA LEU A 209 -6.76 5.14 10.50
C LEU A 209 -5.74 6.28 10.62
N GLY A 210 -5.50 6.75 11.85
CA GLY A 210 -4.48 7.77 12.12
C GLY A 210 -4.88 9.21 11.79
N ASP A 211 -6.16 9.48 11.51
CA ASP A 211 -6.67 10.84 11.28
C ASP A 211 -7.09 11.58 12.58
N GLY A 212 -6.82 10.97 13.74
CA GLY A 212 -7.19 11.48 15.07
C GLY A 212 -8.67 11.40 15.41
N ARG A 213 -9.53 10.84 14.54
CA ARG A 213 -10.99 10.82 14.74
C ARG A 213 -11.50 9.50 15.30
N MET A 214 -10.98 8.36 14.82
CA MET A 214 -11.37 7.03 15.33
C MET A 214 -10.27 5.98 15.16
N THR A 215 -10.20 5.07 16.12
CA THR A 215 -9.45 3.81 15.98
C THR A 215 -10.35 2.78 15.30
N TRP A 216 -9.90 2.21 14.18
CA TRP A 216 -10.65 1.12 13.54
C TRP A 216 -10.66 -0.12 14.44
N ARG A 217 -11.84 -0.71 14.59
CA ARG A 217 -12.06 -1.95 15.33
C ARG A 217 -13.13 -2.78 14.63
N PRO A 218 -12.92 -4.09 14.40
CA PRO A 218 -13.96 -4.96 13.88
C PRO A 218 -15.21 -4.92 14.76
N GLU A 219 -16.38 -4.95 14.13
CA GLU A 219 -17.64 -5.08 14.86
C GLU A 219 -17.73 -6.45 15.54
N PRO A 220 -18.51 -6.58 16.64
CA PRO A 220 -18.70 -7.85 17.32
C PRO A 220 -19.14 -8.98 16.37
N SER A 221 -18.39 -10.08 16.37
CA SER A 221 -18.54 -11.18 15.40
C SER A 221 -18.65 -12.55 16.07
N THR A 222 -19.14 -13.53 15.33
CA THR A 222 -19.19 -14.93 15.80
C THR A 222 -17.87 -15.65 15.59
N ARG A 223 -17.12 -15.27 14.55
CA ARG A 223 -15.88 -15.93 14.13
C ARG A 223 -14.97 -14.91 13.45
N LEU A 224 -13.66 -15.02 13.69
CA LEU A 224 -12.63 -14.12 13.14
C LEU A 224 -11.45 -14.92 12.59
N ALA A 225 -10.95 -14.52 11.42
CA ALA A 225 -9.64 -14.90 10.91
C ALA A 225 -8.81 -13.65 10.62
N VAL A 226 -7.51 -13.73 10.88
CA VAL A 226 -6.55 -12.64 10.70
C VAL A 226 -5.40 -13.15 9.85
N ILE A 227 -5.07 -12.42 8.78
CA ILE A 227 -3.86 -12.58 7.98
C ILE A 227 -3.07 -11.29 8.14
N SER A 228 -1.87 -11.35 8.70
CA SER A 228 -1.01 -10.17 8.84
C SER A 228 0.44 -10.62 8.96
N PRO A 229 1.39 -10.02 8.19
CA PRO A 229 2.78 -10.42 8.27
C PRO A 229 3.45 -10.03 9.58
N PHE A 230 2.96 -8.96 10.21
CA PHE A 230 3.45 -8.46 11.49
C PHE A 230 2.30 -8.34 12.48
N CYS A 231 2.51 -8.82 13.69
CA CYS A 231 1.53 -8.85 14.75
C CYS A 231 2.15 -8.41 16.08
N THR A 232 1.35 -7.83 16.97
CA THR A 232 1.75 -7.57 18.36
C THR A 232 0.67 -8.07 19.31
N ASP A 233 1.03 -8.59 20.49
CA ASP A 233 0.10 -9.20 21.44
C ASP A 233 -1.15 -8.34 21.71
N ARG A 234 -0.95 -7.09 22.13
CA ARG A 234 -2.05 -6.18 22.48
C ARG A 234 -3.01 -5.89 21.32
N ALA A 235 -2.53 -5.90 20.08
CA ALA A 235 -3.39 -5.73 18.91
C ALA A 235 -4.22 -6.99 18.65
N LEU A 236 -3.62 -8.18 18.77
CA LEU A 236 -4.32 -9.45 18.66
C LEU A 236 -5.33 -9.65 19.80
N GLU A 237 -4.98 -9.30 21.04
CA GLU A 237 -5.91 -9.32 22.20
C GLU A 237 -7.15 -8.44 21.95
N MET A 238 -6.95 -7.24 21.38
CA MET A 238 -8.05 -6.35 21.02
C MET A 238 -8.99 -7.00 20.00
N LEU A 239 -8.42 -7.64 18.97
CA LEU A 239 -9.15 -8.34 17.91
C LEU A 239 -9.90 -9.56 18.46
N VAL A 240 -9.24 -10.40 19.27
CA VAL A 240 -9.85 -11.54 19.97
C VAL A 240 -11.04 -11.08 20.81
N GLY A 241 -10.92 -9.94 21.50
CA GLY A 241 -12.01 -9.34 22.28
C GLY A 241 -13.21 -8.84 21.46
N THR A 242 -13.16 -8.87 20.12
CA THR A 242 -14.30 -8.53 19.24
C THR A 242 -15.08 -9.75 18.76
N THR A 243 -14.63 -10.98 19.06
CA THR A 243 -15.24 -12.18 18.50
C THR A 243 -15.56 -13.21 19.58
N ARG A 244 -16.52 -14.09 19.29
CA ARG A 244 -16.77 -15.29 20.12
C ARG A 244 -15.80 -16.42 19.81
N GLN A 245 -15.27 -16.46 18.59
CA GLN A 245 -14.37 -17.52 18.13
C GLN A 245 -13.24 -16.93 17.27
N PRO A 246 -12.09 -16.60 17.87
CA PRO A 246 -10.85 -16.38 17.13
C PRO A 246 -10.41 -17.71 16.47
N ASP A 247 -10.62 -17.81 15.17
CA ASP A 247 -10.55 -19.10 14.47
C ASP A 247 -9.15 -19.37 13.90
N VAL A 248 -8.59 -18.39 13.19
CA VAL A 248 -7.36 -18.56 12.42
C VAL A 248 -6.49 -17.32 12.52
N LEU A 249 -5.20 -17.50 12.78
CA LEU A 249 -4.16 -16.50 12.60
C LEU A 249 -3.15 -17.02 11.56
N ILE A 250 -2.97 -16.27 10.47
CA ILE A 250 -1.95 -16.53 9.45
C ILE A 250 -0.92 -15.39 9.53
N SER A 251 0.34 -15.74 9.74
CA SER A 251 1.43 -14.80 9.91
C SER A 251 2.74 -15.42 9.42
N ARG A 252 3.84 -14.68 9.49
CA ARG A 252 5.19 -15.21 9.25
C ARG A 252 5.73 -15.96 10.49
N PRO A 253 6.59 -16.98 10.34
CA PRO A 253 7.20 -17.72 11.45
C PRO A 253 7.86 -16.81 12.50
N GLU A 254 8.71 -15.89 12.07
CA GLU A 254 9.46 -15.00 12.98
C GLU A 254 8.56 -14.00 13.71
N THR A 255 7.35 -13.74 13.19
CA THR A 255 6.34 -12.98 13.94
C THR A 255 5.67 -13.83 14.99
N PHE A 256 5.40 -15.11 14.73
CA PHE A 256 4.88 -16.01 15.76
C PHE A 256 5.88 -16.23 16.89
N ASP A 257 7.17 -16.38 16.57
CA ASP A 257 8.23 -16.56 17.57
C ASP A 257 8.33 -15.38 18.56
N LYS A 258 7.93 -14.18 18.12
CA LYS A 258 7.91 -12.96 18.95
C LYS A 258 6.62 -12.78 19.79
N LEU A 259 5.57 -13.57 19.55
CA LEU A 259 4.30 -13.45 20.27
C LEU A 259 4.27 -14.29 21.55
N ALA A 260 3.52 -13.83 22.56
CA ALA A 260 3.30 -14.61 23.76
C ALA A 260 2.51 -15.89 23.46
N ALA A 261 2.89 -17.01 24.09
CA ALA A 261 2.20 -18.29 23.94
C ALA A 261 0.69 -18.21 24.27
N SER A 262 0.28 -17.33 25.19
CA SER A 262 -1.14 -17.06 25.50
C SER A 262 -1.89 -16.40 24.35
N THR A 263 -1.22 -15.52 23.60
CA THR A 263 -1.79 -14.84 22.43
C THR A 263 -1.99 -15.86 21.29
N ILE A 264 -0.97 -16.67 21.01
CA ILE A 264 -1.05 -17.76 20.02
C ILE A 264 -2.16 -18.74 20.40
N GLY A 265 -2.17 -19.19 21.66
CA GLY A 265 -3.17 -20.13 22.19
C GLY A 265 -4.59 -19.57 22.28
N SER A 266 -4.79 -18.26 22.02
CA SER A 266 -6.13 -17.69 21.90
C SER A 266 -6.79 -18.01 20.56
N PHE A 267 -6.04 -18.37 19.52
CA PHE A 267 -6.60 -18.75 18.21
C PHE A 267 -6.79 -20.26 18.09
N GLY A 268 -7.84 -20.67 17.37
CA GLY A 268 -8.10 -22.08 17.10
C GLY A 268 -7.03 -22.74 16.22
N GLN A 269 -6.42 -21.98 15.32
CA GLN A 269 -5.37 -22.43 14.39
C GLN A 269 -4.37 -21.29 14.13
N CYS A 270 -3.09 -21.62 14.09
CA CYS A 270 -2.02 -20.73 13.64
C CYS A 270 -1.30 -21.36 12.44
N ARG A 271 -1.18 -20.61 11.36
CA ARG A 271 -0.72 -21.10 10.05
C ARG A 271 0.35 -20.18 9.47
N VAL A 272 1.28 -20.74 8.71
CA VAL A 272 2.30 -20.03 7.93
C VAL A 272 2.18 -20.45 6.46
N LEU A 273 2.73 -19.67 5.54
CA LEU A 273 2.89 -20.11 4.15
C LEU A 273 3.86 -21.30 4.09
N GLU A 274 3.64 -22.23 3.17
CA GLU A 274 4.62 -23.28 2.89
C GLU A 274 5.87 -22.69 2.22
N ASP A 275 7.07 -23.16 2.57
CA ASP A 275 8.35 -22.67 2.00
C ASP A 275 8.37 -22.72 0.45
N ALA A 276 7.74 -23.74 -0.14
CA ALA A 276 7.59 -23.88 -1.58
C ALA A 276 6.61 -22.86 -2.20
N ALA A 277 5.70 -22.28 -1.41
CA ALA A 277 4.84 -21.18 -1.83
C ALA A 277 5.51 -19.80 -1.65
N GLU A 278 6.58 -19.71 -0.84
CA GLU A 278 7.40 -18.51 -0.69
C GLU A 278 8.44 -18.35 -1.82
N THR A 279 8.83 -19.45 -2.47
CA THR A 279 9.82 -19.47 -3.57
C THR A 279 9.18 -20.02 -4.86
N GLU A 280 8.90 -19.14 -5.83
CA GLU A 280 8.28 -19.55 -7.09
C GLU A 280 9.33 -20.28 -7.98
N ASP A 281 9.06 -21.56 -8.30
CA ASP A 281 9.67 -22.36 -9.37
C ASP A 281 11.15 -22.79 -9.29
N GLY A 282 11.77 -22.85 -8.10
CA GLY A 282 13.08 -23.51 -7.93
C GLY A 282 14.20 -22.94 -8.81
N GLU A 283 14.08 -21.68 -9.24
CA GLU A 283 15.16 -20.94 -9.88
C GLU A 283 16.18 -20.52 -8.82
N ASP A 284 17.45 -20.80 -9.09
CA ASP A 284 18.57 -20.55 -8.18
C ASP A 284 18.59 -19.08 -7.70
N GLN A 285 18.87 -18.93 -6.41
CA GLN A 285 18.92 -17.68 -5.66
C GLN A 285 20.01 -16.76 -6.23
N ASP A 286 19.65 -15.54 -6.65
CA ASP A 286 20.64 -14.45 -6.71
C ASP A 286 20.93 -14.00 -5.27
N GLU A 287 22.20 -14.08 -4.85
CA GLU A 287 22.72 -13.72 -3.51
C GLU A 287 22.39 -12.27 -3.05
N ASP A 288 21.82 -11.44 -3.95
CA ASP A 288 21.51 -10.01 -3.73
C ASP A 288 19.99 -9.75 -3.51
N THR A 289 19.15 -10.79 -3.41
CA THR A 289 17.70 -10.65 -3.18
C THR A 289 17.40 -10.50 -1.69
N ASP A 290 16.95 -9.31 -1.26
CA ASP A 290 16.53 -9.04 0.12
C ASP A 290 15.45 -10.04 0.58
N LEU A 291 15.68 -10.75 1.70
CA LEU A 291 14.74 -11.72 2.30
C LEU A 291 13.35 -11.11 2.60
N ASP A 292 13.26 -9.78 2.76
CA ASP A 292 12.01 -9.03 2.94
C ASP A 292 11.12 -8.95 1.69
N THR A 293 11.66 -9.35 0.53
CA THR A 293 10.93 -9.38 -0.76
C THR A 293 10.21 -10.69 -1.04
N LEU A 294 10.37 -11.68 -0.15
CA LEU A 294 9.74 -13.00 -0.18
C LEU A 294 8.80 -13.17 1.04
N GLY A 295 7.83 -14.08 0.92
CA GLY A 295 6.91 -14.42 2.00
C GLY A 295 5.62 -13.59 2.07
N LEU A 296 4.94 -13.63 3.21
CA LEU A 296 3.62 -13.01 3.41
C LEU A 296 3.71 -11.48 3.56
N HIS A 297 2.86 -10.75 2.85
CA HIS A 297 2.63 -9.30 3.01
C HIS A 297 1.14 -8.92 3.00
N ALA A 298 0.23 -9.87 2.83
CA ALA A 298 -1.21 -9.64 2.87
C ALA A 298 -1.69 -9.23 4.28
N LYS A 299 -2.61 -8.27 4.33
CA LYS A 299 -3.19 -7.75 5.58
C LYS A 299 -4.70 -7.80 5.45
N VAL A 300 -5.29 -8.86 5.99
CA VAL A 300 -6.69 -9.20 5.77
C VAL A 300 -7.34 -9.63 7.09
N TYR A 301 -8.52 -9.09 7.38
CA TYR A 301 -9.34 -9.44 8.53
C TYR A 301 -10.70 -9.92 8.03
N ILE A 302 -11.05 -11.17 8.37
CA ILE A 302 -12.30 -11.79 7.94
C ILE A 302 -13.14 -12.09 9.17
N PHE A 303 -14.36 -11.56 9.23
CA PHE A 303 -15.24 -11.83 10.37
C PHE A 303 -16.69 -12.08 9.96
N GLU A 304 -17.33 -12.99 10.69
CA GLU A 304 -18.71 -13.40 10.45
C GLU A 304 -19.66 -12.65 11.39
N ARG A 305 -20.63 -11.92 10.83
CA ARG A 305 -21.61 -11.15 11.59
C ARG A 305 -23.02 -11.49 11.10
N GLY A 306 -23.79 -12.18 11.94
CA GLY A 306 -25.15 -12.58 11.59
C GLY A 306 -25.17 -13.50 10.37
N TRP A 307 -25.64 -12.99 9.24
CA TRP A 307 -25.68 -13.72 7.97
C TRP A 307 -24.64 -13.25 6.96
N ASP A 308 -23.82 -12.26 7.34
CA ASP A 308 -22.85 -11.62 6.47
C ASP A 308 -21.42 -12.03 6.84
N THR A 309 -20.58 -12.09 5.81
CA THR A 309 -19.13 -12.21 5.91
C THR A 309 -18.53 -10.86 5.52
N HIS A 310 -17.68 -10.35 6.40
CA HIS A 310 -16.94 -9.11 6.19
C HIS A 310 -15.49 -9.47 5.87
N VAL A 311 -14.94 -8.86 4.81
CA VAL A 311 -13.54 -8.99 4.42
C VAL A 311 -12.95 -7.60 4.40
N VAL A 312 -12.01 -7.34 5.31
CA VAL A 312 -11.30 -6.07 5.41
C VAL A 312 -9.87 -6.28 4.95
N LEU A 313 -9.39 -5.45 4.03
CA LEU A 313 -8.03 -5.54 3.53
C LEU A 313 -7.45 -4.14 3.28
N GLY A 314 -6.13 -4.03 3.29
CA GLY A 314 -5.45 -2.76 3.04
C GLY A 314 -4.04 -2.74 3.61
N SER A 315 -3.63 -1.57 4.11
CA SER A 315 -2.24 -1.33 4.48
C SER A 315 -1.92 -1.57 5.97
N ALA A 316 -2.94 -1.67 6.83
CA ALA A 316 -2.79 -1.80 8.28
C ALA A 316 -2.42 -3.23 8.72
N ASN A 317 -1.29 -3.38 9.40
CA ASN A 317 -0.91 -4.60 10.09
C ASN A 317 -1.68 -4.78 11.41
N ALA A 318 -1.73 -6.00 11.95
CA ALA A 318 -2.24 -6.31 13.28
C ALA A 318 -1.27 -5.90 14.40
N THR A 319 -0.81 -4.65 14.40
CA THR A 319 0.17 -4.13 15.35
C THR A 319 -0.39 -2.98 16.20
N ASN A 320 0.26 -2.70 17.33
CA ASN A 320 -0.11 -1.59 18.20
C ASN A 320 -0.06 -0.23 17.48
N ALA A 321 0.96 0.00 16.65
CA ALA A 321 1.12 1.28 15.94
C ALA A 321 -0.05 1.56 14.98
N ALA A 322 -0.51 0.52 14.28
CA ALA A 322 -1.62 0.63 13.33
C ALA A 322 -3.00 0.59 14.00
N LEU A 323 -3.27 -0.43 14.84
CA LEU A 323 -4.62 -0.69 15.33
C LEU A 323 -4.96 -0.11 16.71
N ILE A 324 -3.97 0.28 17.51
CA ILE A 324 -4.20 0.66 18.92
C ILE A 324 -3.86 2.13 19.16
N ALA A 325 -2.61 2.51 18.89
CA ALA A 325 -2.10 3.85 19.11
C ALA A 325 -2.69 4.86 18.11
N GLY A 326 -3.06 4.39 16.91
CA GLY A 326 -3.53 5.27 15.83
C GLY A 326 -2.48 6.29 15.41
N ALA A 327 -1.19 5.96 15.55
CA ALA A 327 -0.09 6.84 15.15
C ALA A 327 0.18 6.76 13.65
N ASN A 328 -0.07 5.59 13.03
CA ASN A 328 0.12 5.41 11.60
C ASN A 328 -1.14 5.80 10.83
N VAL A 329 -0.94 6.49 9.71
CA VAL A 329 -1.99 6.71 8.72
C VAL A 329 -2.07 5.47 7.83
N GLU A 330 -3.22 4.82 7.81
CA GLU A 330 -3.48 3.59 7.04
C GLU A 330 -4.86 3.65 6.39
N VAL A 331 -5.06 2.90 5.31
CA VAL A 331 -6.36 2.79 4.63
C VAL A 331 -6.78 1.32 4.55
N LEU A 332 -8.04 1.06 4.88
CA LEU A 332 -8.68 -0.25 4.77
C LEU A 332 -9.94 -0.14 3.92
N ALA A 333 -10.18 -1.14 3.07
CA ALA A 333 -11.45 -1.37 2.40
C ALA A 333 -12.15 -2.56 3.05
N GLU A 334 -13.43 -2.40 3.39
CA GLU A 334 -14.28 -3.45 3.93
C GLU A 334 -15.36 -3.82 2.92
N LEU A 335 -15.28 -5.06 2.44
CA LEU A 335 -16.27 -5.69 1.59
C LEU A 335 -17.23 -6.52 2.45
N VAL A 336 -18.53 -6.41 2.17
CA VAL A 336 -19.59 -7.13 2.90
C VAL A 336 -20.45 -7.89 1.92
N GLY A 337 -20.71 -9.16 2.21
CA GLY A 337 -21.67 -9.95 1.44
C GLY A 337 -22.23 -11.12 2.23
N ARG A 338 -23.30 -11.72 1.72
CA ARG A 338 -23.96 -12.84 2.39
C ARG A 338 -23.04 -14.06 2.51
N ARG A 339 -22.94 -14.60 3.73
CA ARG A 339 -22.17 -15.83 4.04
C ARG A 339 -22.62 -17.03 3.21
N SER A 340 -23.89 -17.10 2.82
CA SER A 340 -24.40 -18.17 1.96
C SER A 340 -23.80 -18.17 0.55
N ARG A 341 -23.20 -17.05 0.10
CA ARG A 341 -22.53 -16.92 -1.20
C ARG A 341 -21.01 -16.91 -1.07
N LEU A 342 -20.50 -16.24 -0.04
CA LEU A 342 -19.06 -16.04 0.15
C LEU A 342 -18.38 -17.15 0.97
N GLY A 343 -19.16 -17.96 1.69
CA GLY A 343 -18.60 -18.79 2.76
C GLY A 343 -18.19 -17.94 3.97
N GLY A 344 -17.47 -18.58 4.89
CA GLY A 344 -16.99 -17.98 6.15
C GLY A 344 -15.47 -18.09 6.29
N THR A 345 -14.95 -17.93 7.51
CA THR A 345 -13.50 -18.06 7.72
C THR A 345 -12.98 -19.47 7.43
N ARG A 346 -13.83 -20.50 7.50
CA ARG A 346 -13.46 -21.88 7.20
C ARG A 346 -13.23 -22.12 5.72
N THR A 347 -14.02 -21.47 4.86
CA THR A 347 -13.87 -21.54 3.40
C THR A 347 -12.51 -21.01 2.95
N LEU A 348 -11.92 -20.08 3.70
CA LEU A 348 -10.54 -19.62 3.48
C LEU A 348 -9.51 -20.75 3.61
N LEU A 349 -9.74 -21.72 4.50
CA LEU A 349 -8.81 -22.82 4.80
C LEU A 349 -9.10 -24.08 3.98
N GLU A 350 -10.16 -24.09 3.18
CA GLU A 350 -10.44 -25.20 2.26
C GLU A 350 -9.40 -25.23 1.13
N PRO A 351 -9.19 -26.38 0.46
CA PRO A 351 -8.24 -26.50 -0.65
C PRO A 351 -8.53 -25.51 -1.79
N GLU A 352 -9.80 -25.21 -2.04
CA GLU A 352 -10.24 -24.20 -3.01
C GLU A 352 -9.91 -22.76 -2.59
N GLY A 353 -9.48 -22.56 -1.33
CA GLY A 353 -9.03 -21.30 -0.75
C GLY A 353 -7.50 -21.22 -0.64
N LEU A 354 -7.00 -20.87 0.55
CA LEU A 354 -5.56 -20.83 0.86
C LEU A 354 -5.05 -22.16 1.46
N GLY A 355 -5.91 -23.16 1.62
CA GLY A 355 -5.57 -24.38 2.35
C GLY A 355 -4.36 -25.15 1.80
N GLU A 356 -4.16 -25.16 0.48
CA GLU A 356 -3.05 -25.87 -0.17
C GLU A 356 -1.69 -25.20 -0.01
N VAL A 357 -1.66 -23.92 0.36
CA VAL A 357 -0.41 -23.13 0.50
C VAL A 357 -0.11 -22.79 1.95
N LEU A 358 -0.85 -23.38 2.90
CA LEU A 358 -0.76 -23.08 4.32
C LEU A 358 -0.47 -24.34 5.15
N THR A 359 0.64 -24.31 5.87
CA THR A 359 0.97 -25.35 6.86
C THR A 359 0.71 -24.85 8.28
N GLU A 360 0.57 -25.79 9.22
CA GLU A 360 0.47 -25.46 10.64
C GLU A 360 1.79 -24.87 11.13
N TYR A 361 1.69 -23.76 11.86
CA TYR A 361 2.84 -23.19 12.53
C TYR A 361 3.37 -24.17 13.58
N ARG A 362 4.66 -24.46 13.52
CA ARG A 362 5.39 -25.21 14.54
C ARG A 362 6.46 -24.30 15.11
N PRO A 363 6.48 -24.06 16.43
CA PRO A 363 7.57 -23.33 17.05
C PRO A 363 8.91 -23.96 16.67
N SER A 364 9.87 -23.12 16.33
CA SER A 364 11.26 -23.51 16.10
C SER A 364 11.86 -24.14 17.37
N ASP A 365 12.86 -25.02 17.20
CA ASP A 365 13.54 -25.69 18.32
C ASP A 365 14.42 -24.68 19.07
N GLY A 366 13.79 -23.98 20.02
CA GLY A 366 14.40 -22.92 20.83
C GLY A 366 14.02 -21.53 20.31
N PRO A 367 13.82 -20.53 21.19
CA PRO A 367 13.66 -19.16 20.74
C PRO A 367 14.88 -18.81 19.89
N GLU A 368 14.69 -18.31 18.68
CA GLU A 368 15.74 -17.50 18.06
C GLU A 368 16.02 -16.38 19.05
N ASP A 369 17.24 -16.36 19.60
CA ASP A 369 17.67 -15.24 20.41
C ASP A 369 17.45 -14.00 19.57
N VAL A 370 16.61 -13.09 20.07
CA VAL A 370 16.39 -11.81 19.44
C VAL A 370 17.77 -11.18 19.32
N ASP A 371 18.23 -10.93 18.10
CA ASP A 371 19.49 -10.25 17.86
C ASP A 371 19.34 -8.79 18.34
N GLU A 372 19.66 -8.58 19.61
CA GLU A 372 19.58 -7.27 20.27
C GLU A 372 20.48 -6.25 19.57
N ASP A 373 21.60 -6.70 18.98
CA ASP A 373 22.51 -5.84 18.22
C ASP A 373 21.87 -5.42 16.89
N GLN A 374 21.19 -6.34 16.18
CA GLN A 374 20.43 -6.01 14.98
C GLN A 374 19.29 -5.02 15.29
N MET A 375 18.48 -5.29 16.32
CA MET A 375 17.39 -4.39 16.71
C MET A 375 17.90 -3.00 17.10
N ALA A 376 19.00 -2.93 17.87
CA ALA A 376 19.63 -1.68 18.23
C ALA A 376 20.19 -0.93 17.01
N ALA A 377 20.75 -1.66 16.04
CA ALA A 377 21.24 -1.09 14.78
C ALA A 377 20.09 -0.53 13.92
N GLU A 378 18.97 -1.25 13.80
CA GLU A 378 17.77 -0.79 13.10
C GLU A 378 17.17 0.46 13.75
N GLU A 379 17.05 0.48 15.09
CA GLU A 379 16.59 1.66 15.83
C GLU A 379 17.55 2.86 15.65
N ALA A 380 18.86 2.61 15.72
CA ALA A 380 19.87 3.65 15.49
C ALA A 380 19.80 4.20 14.05
N LEU A 381 19.56 3.34 13.06
CA LEU A 381 19.41 3.73 11.66
C LEU A 381 18.17 4.61 11.46
N GLU A 382 17.02 4.23 12.03
CA GLU A 382 15.79 5.01 11.97
C GLU A 382 15.93 6.37 12.69
N LYS A 383 16.62 6.39 13.83
CA LYS A 383 16.94 7.62 14.55
C LYS A 383 17.86 8.53 13.72
N ALA A 384 18.92 7.98 13.12
CA ALA A 384 19.81 8.74 12.26
C ALA A 384 19.08 9.32 11.04
N ARG A 385 18.19 8.54 10.41
CA ARG A 385 17.32 8.99 9.31
C ARG A 385 16.45 10.16 9.76
N ALA A 386 15.77 10.05 10.90
CA ALA A 386 14.92 11.11 11.43
C ALA A 386 15.71 12.40 11.72
N LEU A 387 16.93 12.28 12.27
CA LEU A 387 17.82 13.42 12.50
C LEU A 387 18.21 14.11 11.18
N LEU A 388 18.61 13.35 10.16
CA LEU A 388 18.97 13.88 8.85
C LEU A 388 17.80 14.57 8.14
N LEU A 389 16.59 14.00 8.23
CA LEU A 389 15.39 14.61 7.66
C LEU A 389 15.02 15.93 8.37
N ASN A 390 15.28 16.04 9.66
CA ASN A 390 15.01 17.28 10.40
C ASN A 390 16.14 18.30 10.26
N ALA A 391 17.29 17.91 9.71
CA ALA A 391 18.35 18.83 9.37
C ALA A 391 17.92 19.73 8.20
N SER A 392 18.27 21.02 8.28
CA SER A 392 18.01 22.00 7.21
C SER A 392 19.04 21.91 6.09
N LEU A 393 19.32 20.68 5.61
CA LEU A 393 20.24 20.43 4.51
C LEU A 393 19.63 20.93 3.19
N ARG A 394 20.44 21.63 2.38
CA ARG A 394 20.05 22.19 1.10
C ARG A 394 21.20 22.04 0.10
N LEU A 395 20.88 21.62 -1.12
CA LEU A 395 21.85 21.63 -2.20
C LEU A 395 21.91 23.03 -2.81
N ALA A 396 23.06 23.69 -2.73
CA ALA A 396 23.33 24.94 -3.40
C ALA A 396 24.08 24.67 -4.70
N CYS A 397 23.55 25.22 -5.80
CA CYS A 397 24.14 25.08 -7.11
C CYS A 397 24.81 26.40 -7.52
N ALA A 398 26.07 26.34 -7.94
CA ALA A 398 26.83 27.48 -8.45
C ALA A 398 27.50 27.15 -9.79
N PRO A 399 27.72 28.12 -10.69
CA PRO A 399 28.49 27.88 -11.90
C PRO A 399 29.90 27.37 -11.56
N GLY A 400 30.35 26.37 -12.30
CA GLY A 400 31.69 25.81 -12.21
C GLY A 400 32.74 26.69 -12.89
N THR A 401 33.95 26.15 -13.02
CA THR A 401 35.08 26.88 -13.61
C THR A 401 35.10 26.83 -15.14
N ARG A 402 34.39 25.85 -15.73
CA ARG A 402 34.22 25.69 -17.17
C ARG A 402 32.80 26.02 -17.59
N ASP A 403 32.64 26.33 -18.87
CA ASP A 403 31.31 26.52 -19.48
C ASP A 403 30.50 25.21 -19.33
N GLU A 404 29.23 25.33 -18.96
CA GLU A 404 28.30 24.22 -18.66
C GLU A 404 28.66 23.34 -17.43
N GLU A 405 29.67 23.70 -16.65
CA GLU A 405 29.97 23.02 -15.38
C GLU A 405 29.16 23.63 -14.23
N TRP A 406 28.70 22.78 -13.32
CA TRP A 406 27.99 23.19 -12.10
C TRP A 406 28.68 22.60 -10.86
N CYS A 407 28.89 23.43 -9.84
CA CYS A 407 29.34 23.02 -8.52
C CYS A 407 28.12 22.84 -7.61
N LEU A 408 28.05 21.68 -6.94
CA LEU A 408 26.97 21.34 -6.03
C LEU A 408 27.52 21.26 -4.60
N ASP A 409 27.10 22.18 -3.75
CA ASP A 409 27.45 22.20 -2.33
C ASP A 409 26.25 21.75 -1.49
N LEU A 410 26.38 20.68 -0.71
CA LEU A 410 25.41 20.38 0.34
C LEU A 410 25.67 21.29 1.55
N ARG A 411 24.75 22.21 1.82
CA ARG A 411 24.83 23.20 2.91
C ARG A 411 23.83 22.90 4.00
N GLY A 412 24.23 23.05 5.26
CA GLY A 412 23.39 22.91 6.43
C GLY A 412 24.17 22.36 7.62
N ALA A 413 23.59 22.43 8.81
CA ALA A 413 24.18 21.79 9.99
C ALA A 413 23.83 20.30 9.96
N LEU A 414 24.86 19.45 10.05
CA LEU A 414 24.65 18.05 10.35
C LEU A 414 24.23 17.90 11.82
N PRO A 415 23.24 17.05 12.10
CA PRO A 415 22.66 16.88 13.44
C PRO A 415 23.60 16.19 14.44
#